data_AF-A0A850J575-F1
#
_entry.id   AF-A0A850J575-F1
#
_cell.length_a   1.000
_cell.length_b   1.000
_cell.length_c   1.000
_cell.angle_alpha   90.00
_cell.angle_beta   90.00
_cell.angle_gamma   90.00
#
_symmetry.space_group_name_H-M   'P 1'
#
loop_
_entity.id
_entity.type
_entity.pdbx_description
1 polymer ?
#
loop_
_entity_poly.entity_id
_entity_poly.type
_entity_poly.pdbx_seq_one_letter_code
_entity_poly.pdbx_strand_id
1 'polypeptide(L)' 'MNESVTLLLLQHLFRPEWVITRDEVGTWRATGPILISACDVDGLLEMLRIADPDALEYAARLLAER' A
#
# COMPACT_ATOMS: atom_id res chain seq x y z
N MET A 1 -2.34 -12.53 -8.49
CA MET A 1 -1.81 -11.31 -9.13
C MET A 1 -0.29 -11.35 -9.00
N ASN A 2 0.47 -10.84 -9.97
CA ASN A 2 1.93 -10.79 -9.87
C ASN A 2 2.33 -9.73 -8.82
N GLU A 3 3.15 -10.10 -7.83
CA GLU A 3 3.53 -9.21 -6.73
C GLU A 3 4.22 -7.91 -7.18
N SER A 4 4.98 -7.95 -8.29
CA SER A 4 5.57 -6.76 -8.89
C SER A 4 4.51 -5.83 -9.47
N VAL A 5 3.46 -6.39 -10.08
CA VAL A 5 2.32 -5.61 -10.58
C VAL A 5 1.54 -5.01 -9.42
N THR A 6 1.31 -5.79 -8.37
CA THR A 6 0.68 -5.32 -7.13
C THR A 6 1.47 -4.14 -6.54
N LEU A 7 2.79 -4.24 -6.46
CA LEU A 7 3.64 -3.18 -5.92
C LEU A 7 3.52 -1.89 -6.73
N LEU A 8 3.61 -1.98 -8.06
CA LEU A 8 3.47 -0.82 -8.94
C LEU A 8 2.10 -0.17 -8.81
N LEU A 9 1.04 -0.97 -8.70
CA LEU A 9 -0.32 -0.48 -8.49
C LEU A 9 -0.41 0.29 -7.16
N LEU A 10 0.05 -0.30 -6.06
CA LEU A 10 -0.01 0.35 -4.74
C LEU A 10 0.83 1.63 -4.71
N GLN A 11 2.02 1.63 -5.33
CA GLN A 11 2.84 2.83 -5.47
C GLN A 11 2.16 3.93 -6.27
N HIS A 12 1.28 3.58 -7.21
CA HIS A 12 0.50 4.57 -7.96
C HIS A 12 -0.66 5.11 -7.12
N LEU A 13 -1.37 4.23 -6.41
CA LEU A 13 -2.61 4.57 -5.70
C LEU A 13 -2.40 5.38 -4.42
N PHE A 14 -1.28 5.17 -3.72
CA PHE A 14 -1.03 5.78 -2.41
C PHE A 14 -0.04 6.96 -2.44
N ARG A 15 0.33 7.44 -3.63
CA ARG A 15 1.18 8.63 -3.75
C ARG A 15 0.34 9.92 -3.67
N PRO A 16 0.92 11.00 -3.12
CA PRO A 16 2.27 11.11 -2.55
C PRO A 16 2.40 10.67 -1.07
N GLU A 17 1.31 10.32 -0.40
CA GLU A 17 1.24 10.19 1.06
C GLU A 17 2.04 9.01 1.62
N TRP A 18 2.11 7.91 0.87
CA TRP A 18 2.82 6.70 1.30
C TRP A 18 3.79 6.17 0.23
N VAL A 19 5.01 5.89 0.66
CA VAL A 19 6.01 5.20 -0.14
C VAL A 19 5.91 3.70 0.16
N ILE A 20 5.35 2.94 -0.79
CA ILE A 20 5.19 1.50 -0.67
C ILE A 20 6.36 0.77 -1.34
N THR A 21 6.99 -0.14 -0.61
CA THR A 21 8.11 -0.97 -1.10
C THR A 21 7.92 -2.43 -0.70
N ARG A 22 8.67 -3.31 -1.38
CA ARG A 22 8.79 -4.71 -1.01
C ARG A 22 10.26 -5.09 -1.00
N ASP A 23 10.73 -5.72 0.07
CA ASP A 23 12.14 -6.10 0.18
C ASP A 23 12.45 -7.47 -0.44
N GLU A 24 13.73 -7.83 -0.43
CA GLU A 24 14.25 -9.08 -1.02
C GLU A 24 13.71 -10.35 -0.35
N VAL A 25 13.28 -10.26 0.91
CA VAL A 25 12.65 -11.37 1.64
C VAL A 25 11.13 -11.39 1.51
N GLY A 26 10.57 -10.45 0.73
CA GLY A 26 9.16 -10.39 0.38
C GLY A 26 8.28 -9.58 1.33
N THR A 27 8.86 -8.89 2.32
CA THR A 27 8.13 -8.06 3.29
C THR A 27 7.64 -6.78 2.61
N TRP A 28 6.37 -6.48 2.80
CA TRP A 28 5.73 -5.26 2.36
C TRP A 28 5.94 -4.14 3.38
N ARG A 29 6.30 -2.95 2.92
CA ARG A 29 6.46 -1.76 3.76
C ARG A 29 5.72 -0.58 3.19
N ALA A 30 5.08 0.21 4.05
CA ALA A 30 4.56 1.53 3.73
C ALA A 30 5.20 2.56 4.67
N THR A 31 5.87 3.54 4.08
CA THR A 31 6.53 4.64 4.81
C THR A 31 5.74 5.91 4.59
N GLY A 32 5.21 6.46 5.69
CA GLY A 32 4.50 7.73 5.74
C GLY A 32 4.74 8.39 7.11
N PRO A 33 3.70 8.94 7.77
CA PRO A 33 3.81 9.44 9.16
C PRO A 33 4.28 8.37 10.15
N ILE A 34 3.99 7.09 9.86
CA ILE A 34 4.49 5.92 10.59
C ILE A 34 5.07 4.90 9.60
N LEU A 35 5.86 3.95 10.11
CA LEU A 35 6.35 2.81 9.35
C LEU A 35 5.44 1.60 9.60
N ILE A 36 4.90 1.04 8.52
CA ILE A 36 4.12 -0.21 8.55
C ILE A 36 4.94 -1.30 7.86
N SER A 37 4.91 -2.51 8.41
CA SER A 37 5.49 -3.70 7.79
C SER A 37 4.53 -4.87 7.91
N ALA A 38 4.39 -5.65 6.83
CA ALA A 38 3.54 -6.83 6.78
C ALA A 38 4.17 -7.92 5.90
N CYS A 39 3.87 -9.18 6.20
CA CYS A 39 4.38 -10.33 5.45
C CYS A 39 3.73 -10.46 4.06
N ASP A 40 2.52 -9.91 3.90
CA ASP A 40 1.74 -9.95 2.67
C ASP A 40 1.01 -8.61 2.43
N VAL A 41 0.40 -8.50 1.25
CA VAL A 41 -0.28 -7.29 0.83
C VAL A 41 -1.57 -7.04 1.62
N ASP A 42 -2.27 -8.09 2.01
CA ASP A 42 -3.56 -7.96 2.70
C ASP A 42 -3.33 -7.41 4.12
N GLY A 43 -2.31 -7.90 4.81
CA GLY A 43 -1.87 -7.36 6.09
C GLY A 43 -1.35 -5.93 5.97
N LEU A 44 -0.68 -5.57 4.87
CA LEU A 44 -0.28 -4.17 4.62
C LEU A 44 -1.51 -3.26 4.51
N LEU A 45 -2.51 -3.66 3.72
CA LEU A 45 -3.73 -2.89 3.49
C LEU A 45 -4.58 -2.78 4.75
N GLU A 46 -4.65 -3.84 5.57
CA GLU A 46 -5.33 -3.79 6.86
C GLU A 46 -4.67 -2.79 7.81
N MET A 47 -3.34 -2.78 7.88
CA MET A 47 -2.62 -1.82 8.71
C MET A 47 -2.74 -0.39 8.19
N LEU A 48 -2.73 -0.19 6.86
CA LEU A 48 -3.00 1.11 6.24
C LEU A 48 -4.42 1.60 6.55
N ARG A 49 -5.43 0.73 6.51
CA ARG A 49 -6.81 1.07 6.90
C ARG A 49 -6.89 1.62 8.32
N ILE A 50 -6.08 1.10 9.23
CA ILE A 50 -6.05 1.51 10.64
C ILE A 50 -5.27 2.83 10.79
N ALA A 51 -4.15 2.96 10.09
CA ALA A 51 -3.25 4.11 10.23
C ALA A 51 -3.76 5.36 9.50
N ASP A 52 -4.34 5.18 8.32
CA ASP A 52 -4.76 6.24 7.40
C ASP A 52 -5.94 5.73 6.54
N PRO A 53 -7.15 5.69 7.12
CA PRO A 53 -8.35 5.23 6.41
C PRO A 53 -8.68 6.12 5.20
N ASP A 54 -8.35 7.41 5.27
CA ASP A 54 -8.62 8.37 4.20
C ASP A 54 -7.77 8.08 2.96
N ALA A 55 -6.47 7.77 3.14
CA ALA A 55 -5.60 7.37 2.03
C ALA A 55 -6.07 6.06 1.38
N LEU A 56 -6.57 5.10 2.17
CA LEU A 56 -7.11 3.85 1.63
C LEU A 56 -8.40 4.10 0.84
N GLU A 57 -9.28 4.97 1.33
CA GLU A 57 -10.50 5.34 0.61
C GLU A 57 -10.18 6.06 -0.70
N TYR A 58 -9.20 6.98 -0.67
CA TYR A 58 -8.72 7.68 -1.87
C TYR A 58 -8.17 6.69 -2.91
N ALA A 59 -7.30 5.76 -2.48
CA ALA A 59 -6.77 4.70 -3.33
C ALA A 59 -7.88 3.83 -3.96
N ALA A 60 -8.90 3.46 -3.18
CA ALA A 60 -10.03 2.69 -3.66
C ALA A 60 -10.87 3.43 -4.70
N ARG A 61 -11.11 4.74 -4.49
CA ARG A 61 -11.81 5.59 -5.47
C ARG A 61 -11.03 5.71 -6.77
N LEU A 62 -9.72 5.97 -6.68
CA LEU A 62 -8.85 6.07 -7.86
C LEU A 62 -8.80 4.76 -8.67
N LEU A 63 -8.87 3.61 -7.99
CA LEU A 63 -8.96 2.31 -8.66
C LEU A 63 -10.31 2.10 -9.35
N ALA A 64 -11.42 2.56 -8.76
CA ALA A 64 -12.77 2.42 -9.31
C ALA A 64 -13.06 3.36 -10.50
N GLU A 65 -12.30 4.45 -10.63
CA GLU A 65 -12.37 5.37 -11.78
C GLU A 65 -11.65 4.85 -13.05
N ARG A 66 -11.11 3.63 -13.00
CA ARG A 66 -10.34 2.99 -14.09
C ARG A 66 -10.96 1.66 -14.50
#